data_AF-A0A0R2B8Y0-F1
#
_entry.id   AF-A0A0R2B8Y0-F1
#
_cell.length_a   1.000
_cell.length_b   1.000
_cell.length_c   1.000
_cell.angle_alpha   90.00
_cell.angle_beta   90.00
_cell.angle_gamma   90.00
#
_symmetry.space_group_name_H-M   'P 1'
#
loop_
_entity.id
_entity.type
_entity.pdbx_description
1 polymer ?
#
loop_
_entity_poly.entity_id
_entity_poly.type
_entity_poly.pdbx_seq_one_letter_code
_entity_poly.pdbx_strand_id
1 'polypeptide(L)'
;MGVKRTIFTALAAVALLGTGVSLVNAPTAQAAAVATTQGRAYIHYVKGYSIAVWTTPTADRQLTGKTIKDGSQVTYVDKTTGADGHVWYKLADNQWISGQYAVSQVIPQTSGTLLINEHPAFGVPVFDSPNADQLGTGRILKGGQQLPFVDAQFGFDGHVWYKLGNNEWVNSQFAGIIFDNGKGTSEPIRIKYTPGYSIAVWNSPLINQQPTAKKLKHGTVWKTFKMVEYNNTYWYNLGGNQWINGKYTEFAN
;
A
#
# COMPACT_ATOMS: atom_id res chain seq x y z
N MET A 1 40.33 -14.83 14.07
CA MET A 1 40.56 -13.59 13.29
C MET A 1 39.89 -13.76 11.94
N GLY A 2 38.75 -13.12 11.74
CA GLY A 2 37.92 -13.28 10.55
C GLY A 2 37.60 -11.93 9.94
N VAL A 3 38.05 -11.76 8.70
CA VAL A 3 37.99 -10.57 7.87
C VAL A 3 36.54 -10.10 7.68
N LYS A 4 36.19 -8.91 8.17
CA LYS A 4 34.94 -8.25 7.80
C LYS A 4 35.12 -7.60 6.44
N ARG A 5 34.39 -8.11 5.44
CA ARG A 5 34.34 -7.56 4.09
C ARG A 5 33.64 -6.21 4.12
N THR A 6 34.41 -5.14 3.94
CA THR A 6 33.94 -3.78 3.74
C THR A 6 33.31 -3.67 2.36
N ILE A 7 32.00 -3.43 2.28
CA ILE A 7 31.36 -2.95 1.06
C ILE A 7 31.19 -1.45 1.26
N PHE A 8 32.04 -0.67 0.60
CA PHE A 8 31.86 0.76 0.41
C PHE A 8 30.77 0.96 -0.63
N THR A 9 29.62 1.50 -0.24
CA THR A 9 28.70 2.14 -1.19
C THR A 9 28.95 3.64 -1.09
N ALA A 10 29.71 4.15 -2.07
CA ALA A 10 29.99 5.56 -2.25
C ALA A 10 28.70 6.34 -2.53
N LEU A 11 28.37 7.33 -1.70
CA LEU A 11 27.55 8.44 -2.17
C LEU A 11 28.48 9.41 -2.89
N ALA A 12 28.34 9.49 -4.21
CA ALA A 12 28.98 10.51 -5.01
C ALA A 12 28.40 11.89 -4.63
N ALA A 13 29.19 12.70 -3.93
CA ALA A 13 28.96 14.13 -3.84
C ALA A 13 29.49 14.76 -5.14
N VAL A 14 28.58 15.09 -6.07
CA VAL A 14 28.94 15.92 -7.23
C VAL A 14 28.89 17.38 -6.77
N ALA A 15 30.03 17.91 -6.36
CA ALA A 15 30.25 19.35 -6.25
C ALA A 15 30.65 19.87 -7.64
N LEU A 16 29.75 20.62 -8.31
CA LEU A 16 30.08 21.36 -9.52
C LEU A 16 30.28 22.84 -9.15
N LEU A 17 31.53 23.20 -8.81
CA LEU A 17 32.02 24.55 -9.02
C LEU A 17 32.39 24.66 -10.50
N GLY A 18 31.76 25.59 -11.21
CA GLY A 18 32.02 25.80 -12.62
C GLY A 18 33.42 26.35 -12.88
N THR A 19 34.15 25.75 -13.81
CA THR A 19 34.78 26.39 -14.97
C THR A 19 34.96 25.31 -16.04
N GLY A 20 34.61 25.63 -17.28
CA GLY A 20 34.16 24.66 -18.28
C GLY A 20 35.24 23.79 -18.94
N VAL A 21 34.77 22.66 -19.47
CA VAL A 21 35.20 22.03 -20.73
C VAL A 21 34.01 21.20 -21.24
N SER A 22 33.55 21.45 -22.47
CA SER A 22 32.48 20.69 -23.12
C SER A 22 33.02 19.36 -23.65
N LEU A 23 32.43 18.22 -23.26
CA LEU A 23 32.63 16.93 -23.94
C LEU A 23 31.35 16.05 -23.89
N VAL A 24 30.77 15.87 -25.09
CA VAL A 24 30.08 14.71 -25.69
C VAL A 24 29.07 13.85 -24.90
N ASN A 25 27.85 13.79 -25.46
CA ASN A 25 26.78 12.79 -25.34
C ASN A 25 26.95 11.70 -24.27
N ALA A 26 26.49 11.99 -23.05
CA ALA A 26 26.01 10.96 -22.14
C ALA A 26 24.50 10.74 -22.39
N PRO A 27 23.98 9.49 -22.33
CA PRO A 27 22.55 9.28 -22.28
C PRO A 27 22.02 10.07 -21.09
N THR A 28 21.08 10.98 -21.33
CA THR A 28 20.41 11.73 -20.28
C THR A 28 19.84 10.73 -19.30
N ALA A 29 20.48 10.59 -18.14
CA ALA A 29 19.92 9.88 -17.02
C ALA A 29 18.59 10.56 -16.74
N GLN A 30 17.50 9.92 -17.14
CA GLN A 30 16.16 10.35 -16.79
C GLN A 30 16.14 10.37 -15.27
N ALA A 31 16.17 11.56 -14.69
CA ALA A 31 16.11 11.74 -13.26
C ALA A 31 14.90 10.95 -12.78
N ALA A 32 15.14 9.89 -12.02
CA ALA A 32 14.09 9.16 -11.34
C ALA A 32 13.29 10.22 -10.60
N ALA A 33 12.01 10.37 -10.94
CA ALA A 33 11.12 11.26 -10.21
C ALA A 33 11.25 10.90 -8.73
N VAL A 34 11.86 11.77 -7.94
CA VAL A 34 11.99 11.60 -6.50
C VAL A 34 10.55 11.55 -6.00
N ALA A 35 10.11 10.36 -5.59
CA ALA A 35 8.80 10.16 -5.02
C ALA A 35 8.59 11.22 -3.94
N THR A 36 7.55 12.05 -4.08
CA THR A 36 7.26 13.14 -3.16
C THR A 36 7.23 12.60 -1.72
N THR A 37 8.09 13.12 -0.85
CA THR A 37 8.20 12.69 0.57
C THR A 37 7.04 13.16 1.44
N GLN A 38 5.94 13.60 0.83
CA GLN A 38 4.71 13.95 1.51
C GLN A 38 3.74 12.77 1.49
N GLY A 39 2.99 12.60 2.56
CA GLY A 39 2.03 11.51 2.66
C GLY A 39 1.19 11.60 3.92
N ARG A 40 0.41 10.54 4.16
CA ARG A 40 -0.35 10.35 5.39
C ARG A 40 0.32 9.27 6.22
N ALA A 41 0.42 9.50 7.53
CA ALA A 41 0.91 8.52 8.49
C ALA A 41 -0.11 8.37 9.62
N TYR A 42 -0.21 7.16 10.17
CA TYR A 42 -1.13 6.87 11.27
C TYR A 42 -0.37 6.55 12.52
N ILE A 43 -0.80 7.15 13.62
CA ILE A 43 -0.20 6.89 14.91
C ILE A 43 -0.68 5.54 15.42
N HIS A 44 0.25 4.59 15.53
CA HIS A 44 0.05 3.28 16.15
C HIS A 44 0.91 3.20 17.41
N TYR A 45 0.28 3.45 18.55
CA TYR A 45 0.88 3.47 19.87
C TYR A 45 0.04 2.61 20.84
N VAL A 46 0.00 2.96 22.12
CA VAL A 46 -0.84 2.28 23.11
C VAL A 46 -2.22 2.92 23.14
N LYS A 47 -3.27 2.09 23.08
CA LYS A 47 -4.68 2.54 23.12
C LYS A 47 -4.94 3.48 24.29
N GLY A 48 -5.48 4.67 23.99
CA GLY A 48 -5.78 5.71 24.97
C GLY A 48 -4.62 6.63 25.32
N TYR A 49 -3.41 6.36 24.80
CA TYR A 49 -2.24 7.22 24.97
C TYR A 49 -2.02 8.11 23.75
N SER A 50 -1.06 9.01 23.86
CA SER A 50 -0.64 9.91 22.78
C SER A 50 0.86 9.86 22.60
N ILE A 51 1.33 10.06 21.37
CA ILE A 51 2.74 10.30 21.09
C ILE A 51 3.04 11.79 21.17
N ALA A 52 4.28 12.13 21.53
CA ALA A 52 4.73 13.51 21.57
C ALA A 52 5.12 14.02 20.17
N VAL A 53 4.88 15.32 19.95
CA VAL A 53 5.42 16.05 18.79
C VAL A 53 6.67 16.81 19.22
N TRP A 54 7.73 16.64 18.45
CA TRP A 54 9.08 17.12 18.72
C TRP A 54 9.47 18.26 17.78
N THR A 55 10.38 19.14 18.24
CA THR A 55 10.86 20.27 17.43
C THR A 55 11.77 19.84 16.29
N THR A 56 12.55 18.77 16.47
CA THR A 56 13.53 18.28 15.48
C THR A 56 13.75 16.77 15.67
N PRO A 57 14.17 16.02 14.64
CA PRO A 57 14.53 14.61 14.75
C PRO A 57 15.98 14.37 15.23
N THR A 58 16.73 15.44 15.54
CA THR A 58 18.12 15.41 16.00
C THR A 58 18.23 15.24 17.54
N ALA A 59 19.46 15.10 18.05
CA ALA A 59 19.72 14.82 19.47
C ALA A 59 19.27 15.94 20.42
N ASP A 60 19.18 17.18 19.93
CA ASP A 60 18.75 18.39 20.64
C ASP A 60 17.23 18.59 20.69
N ARG A 61 16.45 17.59 20.25
CA ARG A 61 14.98 17.64 20.20
C ARG A 61 14.34 18.05 21.52
N GLN A 62 13.35 18.94 21.43
CA GLN A 62 12.53 19.40 22.54
C GLN A 62 11.06 19.04 22.30
N LEU A 63 10.30 18.86 23.38
CA LEU A 63 8.86 18.70 23.30
C LEU A 63 8.22 20.02 22.86
N THR A 64 7.34 19.96 21.87
CA THR A 64 6.53 21.13 21.46
C THR A 64 5.38 21.41 22.42
N GLY A 65 5.11 20.51 23.37
CA GLY A 65 3.91 20.49 24.21
C GLY A 65 2.67 19.91 23.51
N LYS A 66 2.74 19.63 22.20
CA LYS A 66 1.66 18.97 21.46
C LYS A 66 1.80 17.46 21.55
N THR A 67 0.66 16.79 21.65
CA THR A 67 0.57 15.33 21.61
C THR A 67 -0.47 14.90 20.60
N ILE A 68 -0.22 13.77 19.94
CA ILE A 68 -1.12 13.20 18.95
C ILE A 68 -1.60 11.86 19.49
N LYS A 69 -2.92 11.74 19.67
CA LYS A 69 -3.53 10.52 20.21
C LYS A 69 -3.26 9.34 19.29
N ASP A 70 -3.10 8.17 19.90
CA ASP A 70 -3.14 6.90 19.20
C ASP A 70 -4.39 6.82 18.29
N GLY A 71 -4.23 6.27 17.10
CA GLY A 71 -5.27 6.22 16.07
C GLY A 71 -5.44 7.50 15.25
N SER A 72 -4.74 8.60 15.56
CA SER A 72 -4.85 9.82 14.76
C SER A 72 -4.12 9.68 13.42
N GLN A 73 -4.74 10.20 12.37
CA GLN A 73 -4.09 10.42 11.08
C GLN A 73 -3.35 11.75 11.08
N VAL A 74 -2.13 11.77 10.55
CA VAL A 74 -1.37 13.00 10.31
C VAL A 74 -0.91 13.08 8.86
N THR A 75 -0.88 14.28 8.31
CA THR A 75 -0.19 14.56 7.04
C THR A 75 1.25 14.94 7.34
N TYR A 76 2.20 14.29 6.68
CA TYR A 76 3.60 14.68 6.70
C TYR A 76 4.01 15.24 5.35
N VAL A 77 4.91 16.20 5.37
CA VAL A 77 5.46 16.88 4.18
C VAL A 77 6.85 16.34 3.82
N ASP A 78 7.53 15.72 4.78
CA ASP A 78 8.85 15.15 4.59
C ASP A 78 9.12 14.03 5.61
N LYS A 79 10.18 13.24 5.38
CA LYS A 79 10.70 12.27 6.35
C LYS A 79 12.21 12.21 6.31
N THR A 80 12.83 12.00 7.47
CA THR A 80 14.29 11.87 7.58
C THR A 80 14.66 10.79 8.59
N THR A 81 15.90 10.32 8.56
CA THR A 81 16.46 9.47 9.61
C THR A 81 17.03 10.36 10.71
N GLY A 82 16.51 10.23 11.93
CA GLY A 82 16.92 11.00 13.09
C GLY A 82 18.26 10.55 13.67
N ALA A 83 18.75 11.29 14.67
CA ALA A 83 20.01 10.98 15.34
C ALA A 83 20.00 9.64 16.11
N ASP A 84 18.80 9.12 16.39
CA ASP A 84 18.57 7.81 17.00
C ASP A 84 18.50 6.66 15.98
N GLY A 85 18.69 6.95 14.69
CA GLY A 85 18.64 5.95 13.61
C GLY A 85 17.22 5.55 13.21
N HIS A 86 16.18 6.15 13.80
CA HIS A 86 14.79 5.90 13.42
C HIS A 86 14.32 6.88 12.34
N VAL A 87 13.30 6.49 11.58
CA VAL A 87 12.64 7.41 10.64
C VAL A 87 11.75 8.36 11.43
N TRP A 88 11.73 9.62 11.04
CA TRP A 88 10.90 10.68 11.59
C TRP A 88 10.10 11.35 10.49
N TYR A 89 8.84 11.70 10.76
CA TYR A 89 7.97 12.39 9.81
C TYR A 89 7.80 13.85 10.20
N LYS A 90 8.03 14.76 9.24
CA LYS A 90 7.81 16.20 9.40
C LYS A 90 6.35 16.53 9.12
N LEU A 91 5.62 17.01 10.11
CA LEU A 91 4.23 17.45 9.94
C LEU A 91 4.16 18.90 9.48
N ALA A 92 5.00 19.74 10.08
CA ALA A 92 5.14 21.17 9.79
C ALA A 92 6.51 21.64 10.30
N ASP A 93 6.81 22.93 10.17
CA ASP A 93 8.01 23.49 10.79
C ASP A 93 7.98 23.30 12.31
N ASN A 94 9.12 22.83 12.83
CA ASN A 94 9.31 22.45 14.23
C ASN A 94 8.30 21.42 14.76
N GLN A 95 7.75 20.56 13.88
CA GLN A 95 6.80 19.51 14.28
C GLN A 95 7.15 18.20 13.60
N TRP A 96 7.71 17.29 14.41
CA TRP A 96 8.18 16.00 14.01
C TRP A 96 7.61 14.90 14.91
N ILE A 97 7.31 13.75 14.33
CA ILE A 97 6.88 12.56 15.07
C ILE A 97 7.79 11.38 14.75
N SER A 98 7.98 10.50 15.72
CA SER A 98 8.76 9.28 15.53
C SER A 98 7.99 8.30 14.64
N GLY A 99 8.64 7.84 13.58
CA GLY A 99 8.14 6.82 12.67
C GLY A 99 8.09 5.42 13.27
N GLN A 100 8.63 5.22 14.46
CA GLN A 100 8.44 3.97 15.21
C GLN A 100 6.97 3.75 15.61
N TYR A 101 6.25 4.86 15.80
CA TYR A 101 4.84 4.87 16.18
C TYR A 101 3.97 5.41 15.07
N ALA A 102 4.54 5.63 13.88
CA ALA A 102 3.82 6.12 12.72
C ALA A 102 4.02 5.17 11.55
N VAL A 103 2.96 4.46 11.21
CA VAL A 103 2.94 3.59 10.03
C VAL A 103 2.66 4.48 8.82
N SER A 104 3.71 4.81 8.05
CA SER A 104 3.51 5.29 6.68
C SER A 104 3.45 4.07 5.79
N GLN A 105 2.25 3.72 5.36
CA GLN A 105 2.08 2.86 4.19
C GLN A 105 1.62 3.74 3.05
N VAL A 106 2.26 3.56 1.89
CA VAL A 106 1.82 4.21 0.66
C VAL A 106 0.45 3.62 0.34
N ILE A 107 -0.59 4.44 0.38
CA ILE A 107 -1.89 4.05 -0.16
C ILE A 107 -1.76 4.26 -1.67
N PRO A 108 -1.65 3.19 -2.48
CA PRO A 108 -1.26 3.31 -3.89
C PRO A 108 -2.33 4.00 -4.74
N GLN A 109 -3.60 3.96 -4.29
CA GLN A 109 -4.75 4.54 -4.98
C GLN A 109 -5.71 5.15 -3.95
N THR A 110 -6.05 6.44 -4.11
CA THR A 110 -7.03 7.14 -3.26
C THR A 110 -8.42 7.17 -3.87
N SER A 111 -8.60 6.71 -5.11
CA SER A 111 -9.90 6.58 -5.76
C SER A 111 -9.87 5.47 -6.79
N GLY A 112 -11.04 4.91 -7.12
CA GLY A 112 -11.16 3.84 -8.10
C GLY A 112 -12.42 3.02 -7.89
N THR A 113 -12.39 1.76 -8.29
CA THR A 113 -13.51 0.82 -8.11
C THR A 113 -13.07 -0.33 -7.21
N LEU A 114 -13.88 -0.67 -6.22
CA LEU A 114 -13.69 -1.82 -5.34
C LEU A 114 -14.48 -3.01 -5.87
N LEU A 115 -13.91 -4.21 -5.74
CA LEU A 115 -14.64 -5.46 -5.71
C LEU A 115 -14.90 -5.83 -4.25
N ILE A 116 -16.17 -6.01 -3.87
CA ILE A 116 -16.56 -6.45 -2.52
C ILE A 116 -16.61 -7.98 -2.49
N ASN A 117 -16.04 -8.60 -1.46
CA ASN A 117 -16.25 -10.03 -1.18
C ASN A 117 -17.00 -10.21 0.13
N GLU A 118 -18.05 -11.04 0.08
CA GLU A 118 -18.91 -11.28 1.22
C GLU A 118 -18.23 -12.12 2.30
N HIS A 119 -18.55 -11.78 3.56
CA HIS A 119 -18.61 -12.78 4.61
C HIS A 119 -19.95 -13.51 4.48
N PRO A 120 -19.98 -14.85 4.24
CA PRO A 120 -21.20 -15.57 3.84
C PRO A 120 -22.34 -15.55 4.88
N ALA A 121 -22.07 -15.11 6.10
CA ALA A 121 -23.06 -15.07 7.18
C ALA A 121 -23.74 -13.70 7.39
N PHE A 122 -23.15 -12.57 6.99
CA PHE A 122 -23.65 -11.23 7.41
C PHE A 122 -23.49 -10.10 6.39
N GLY A 123 -22.96 -10.36 5.19
CA GLY A 123 -22.55 -9.29 4.27
C GLY A 123 -21.36 -8.48 4.82
N VAL A 124 -21.10 -7.31 4.23
CA VAL A 124 -19.99 -6.43 4.62
C VAL A 124 -20.54 -5.12 5.20
N PRO A 125 -20.33 -4.83 6.49
CA PRO A 125 -20.84 -3.61 7.11
C PRO A 125 -20.11 -2.36 6.60
N VAL A 126 -20.86 -1.27 6.52
CA VAL A 126 -20.36 0.08 6.20
C VAL A 126 -20.35 0.91 7.48
N PHE A 127 -19.30 1.70 7.65
CA PHE A 127 -19.08 2.53 8.83
C PHE A 127 -18.99 4.01 8.49
N ASP A 128 -19.25 4.87 9.46
CA ASP A 128 -19.24 6.33 9.31
C ASP A 128 -17.82 6.95 9.35
N SER A 129 -16.84 6.18 9.82
CA SER A 129 -15.45 6.58 9.88
C SER A 129 -14.53 5.35 9.92
N PRO A 130 -13.25 5.50 9.54
CA PRO A 130 -12.23 4.46 9.67
C PRO A 130 -11.55 4.45 11.05
N ASN A 131 -12.00 5.30 11.98
CA ASN A 131 -11.32 5.59 13.24
C ASN A 131 -11.84 4.71 14.40
N ALA A 132 -11.21 4.83 15.58
CA ALA A 132 -11.55 4.02 16.74
C ALA A 132 -13.00 4.20 17.27
N ASP A 133 -13.65 5.30 16.90
CA ASP A 133 -15.02 5.68 17.24
C ASP A 133 -16.05 5.31 16.16
N GLN A 134 -15.69 4.44 15.20
CA GLN A 134 -16.56 4.01 14.11
C GLN A 134 -17.94 3.51 14.59
N LEU A 135 -18.99 4.01 13.96
CA LEU A 135 -20.35 3.53 14.10
C LEU A 135 -20.81 2.91 12.78
N GLY A 136 -21.53 1.79 12.86
CA GLY A 136 -22.14 1.19 11.68
C GLY A 136 -23.24 2.08 11.13
N THR A 137 -23.26 2.33 9.82
CA THR A 137 -24.30 3.15 9.18
C THR A 137 -25.62 2.39 9.01
N GLY A 138 -25.63 1.09 9.30
CA GLY A 138 -26.73 0.17 9.01
C GLY A 138 -26.75 -0.34 7.57
N ARG A 139 -25.93 0.23 6.67
CA ARG A 139 -25.77 -0.27 5.30
C ARG A 139 -24.90 -1.53 5.29
N ILE A 140 -25.39 -2.57 4.62
CA ILE A 140 -24.69 -3.85 4.43
C ILE A 140 -24.48 -4.08 2.93
N LEU A 141 -23.23 -4.30 2.53
CA LEU A 141 -22.86 -4.63 1.15
C LEU A 141 -22.88 -6.13 0.93
N LYS A 142 -23.16 -6.54 -0.31
CA LYS A 142 -23.18 -7.93 -0.75
C LYS A 142 -21.92 -8.28 -1.53
N GLY A 143 -21.55 -9.56 -1.53
CA GLY A 143 -20.42 -10.07 -2.29
C GLY A 143 -20.60 -9.89 -3.79
N GLY A 144 -19.50 -9.67 -4.51
CA GLY A 144 -19.48 -9.45 -5.94
C GLY A 144 -19.87 -8.06 -6.40
N GLN A 145 -20.35 -7.18 -5.50
CA GLN A 145 -20.62 -5.79 -5.84
C GLN A 145 -19.35 -5.06 -6.27
N GLN A 146 -19.49 -4.18 -7.27
CA GLN A 146 -18.44 -3.26 -7.69
C GLN A 146 -18.87 -1.85 -7.33
N LEU A 147 -18.09 -1.14 -6.53
CA LEU A 147 -18.46 0.17 -5.99
C LEU A 147 -17.33 1.17 -6.15
N PRO A 148 -17.61 2.42 -6.56
CA PRO A 148 -16.58 3.45 -6.56
C PRO A 148 -16.16 3.80 -5.14
N PHE A 149 -14.91 4.21 -4.99
CA PHE A 149 -14.40 4.87 -3.80
C PHE A 149 -13.68 6.16 -4.19
N VAL A 150 -13.74 7.15 -3.29
CA VAL A 150 -13.28 8.53 -3.57
C VAL A 150 -12.16 9.00 -2.65
N ASP A 151 -11.90 8.26 -1.56
CA ASP A 151 -10.72 8.44 -0.71
C ASP A 151 -10.35 7.09 -0.10
N ALA A 152 -9.10 6.96 0.35
CA ALA A 152 -8.63 5.81 1.10
C ALA A 152 -7.74 6.26 2.26
N GLN A 153 -7.92 5.60 3.39
CA GLN A 153 -7.35 5.97 4.69
C GLN A 153 -6.96 4.70 5.43
N PHE A 154 -5.87 4.68 6.22
CA PHE A 154 -5.74 3.59 7.20
C PHE A 154 -6.72 3.78 8.35
N GLY A 155 -7.20 2.68 8.88
CA GLY A 155 -8.00 2.68 10.09
C GLY A 155 -7.17 2.31 11.31
N PHE A 156 -7.79 2.48 12.47
CA PHE A 156 -7.21 2.13 13.77
C PHE A 156 -6.82 0.64 13.89
N ASP A 157 -7.51 -0.22 13.14
CA ASP A 157 -7.31 -1.66 13.11
C ASP A 157 -6.13 -2.11 12.24
N GLY A 158 -5.36 -1.17 11.69
CA GLY A 158 -4.21 -1.45 10.83
C GLY A 158 -4.59 -1.87 9.40
N HIS A 159 -5.86 -1.75 9.04
CA HIS A 159 -6.35 -2.00 7.69
C HIS A 159 -6.55 -0.70 6.92
N VAL A 160 -6.47 -0.74 5.58
CA VAL A 160 -6.96 0.38 4.76
C VAL A 160 -8.49 0.38 4.80
N TRP A 161 -9.08 1.54 4.68
CA TRP A 161 -10.50 1.81 4.60
C TRP A 161 -10.75 2.68 3.37
N TYR A 162 -11.77 2.30 2.60
CA TYR A 162 -12.14 2.98 1.37
C TYR A 162 -13.43 3.76 1.56
N LYS A 163 -13.41 5.05 1.21
CA LYS A 163 -14.57 5.95 1.30
C LYS A 163 -15.47 5.77 0.10
N LEU A 164 -16.69 5.29 0.31
CA LEU A 164 -17.71 5.11 -0.74
C LEU A 164 -18.43 6.42 -1.09
N GLY A 165 -18.35 7.43 -0.22
CA GLY A 165 -19.07 8.71 -0.31
C GLY A 165 -19.84 9.00 0.98
N ASN A 166 -20.30 10.23 1.23
CA ASN A 166 -21.15 10.58 2.40
C ASN A 166 -20.64 10.08 3.78
N ASN A 167 -19.31 10.07 3.98
CA ASN A 167 -18.66 9.48 5.16
C ASN A 167 -18.96 7.99 5.37
N GLU A 168 -19.30 7.25 4.32
CA GLU A 168 -19.39 5.80 4.35
C GLU A 168 -18.04 5.18 3.99
N TRP A 169 -17.59 4.26 4.83
CA TRP A 169 -16.31 3.59 4.73
C TRP A 169 -16.47 2.08 4.78
N VAL A 170 -15.67 1.38 3.98
CA VAL A 170 -15.56 -0.08 4.00
C VAL A 170 -14.12 -0.51 4.22
N ASN A 171 -13.93 -1.52 5.05
CA ASN A 171 -12.63 -2.05 5.39
C ASN A 171 -12.02 -2.87 4.24
N SER A 172 -10.74 -2.66 3.98
CA SER A 172 -9.94 -3.36 2.98
C SER A 172 -9.90 -4.88 3.16
N GLN A 173 -10.15 -5.42 4.35
CA GLN A 173 -10.30 -6.86 4.54
C GLN A 173 -11.38 -7.47 3.63
N PHE A 174 -12.44 -6.70 3.33
CA PHE A 174 -13.60 -7.15 2.54
C PHE A 174 -13.63 -6.59 1.12
N ALA A 175 -12.64 -5.77 0.75
CA ALA A 175 -12.63 -5.05 -0.52
C ALA A 175 -11.24 -5.05 -1.17
N GLY A 176 -11.18 -5.40 -2.44
CA GLY A 176 -9.97 -5.27 -3.27
C GLY A 176 -10.17 -4.22 -4.34
N ILE A 177 -9.09 -3.55 -4.75
CA ILE A 177 -9.14 -2.51 -5.77
C ILE A 177 -9.11 -3.17 -7.15
N ILE A 178 -10.08 -2.87 -8.00
CA ILE A 178 -10.08 -3.25 -9.41
C ILE A 178 -9.13 -2.31 -10.15
N PHE A 179 -8.11 -2.89 -10.78
CA PHE A 179 -7.16 -2.15 -11.61
C PHE A 179 -7.59 -2.17 -13.07
N ASP A 180 -8.13 -1.05 -13.53
CA ASP A 180 -8.37 -0.77 -14.94
C ASP A 180 -7.23 0.11 -15.47
N ASN A 181 -6.08 -0.50 -15.79
CA ASN A 181 -4.85 0.20 -16.21
C ASN A 181 -4.94 0.91 -17.58
N GLY A 182 -6.13 1.21 -18.11
CA GLY A 182 -6.33 1.76 -19.46
C GLY A 182 -5.88 0.84 -20.61
N LYS A 183 -5.20 -0.28 -20.30
CA LYS A 183 -4.74 -1.31 -21.24
C LYS A 183 -5.61 -2.57 -21.29
N GLY A 184 -6.78 -2.52 -20.65
CA GLY A 184 -7.69 -3.65 -20.61
C GLY A 184 -7.15 -4.77 -19.73
N THR A 185 -7.97 -5.22 -18.81
CA THR A 185 -7.79 -6.43 -17.99
C THR A 185 -7.84 -7.74 -18.82
N SER A 186 -7.34 -7.70 -20.07
CA SER A 186 -7.45 -8.76 -21.08
C SER A 186 -6.10 -9.31 -21.55
N GLU A 187 -4.97 -8.83 -21.03
CA GLU A 187 -3.67 -9.40 -21.39
C GLU A 187 -3.56 -10.83 -20.85
N PRO A 188 -3.21 -11.81 -21.69
CA PRO A 188 -3.02 -13.16 -21.23
C PRO A 188 -1.81 -13.26 -20.30
N ILE A 189 -1.86 -14.17 -19.36
CA ILE A 189 -0.78 -14.46 -18.42
C ILE A 189 -0.25 -15.86 -18.63
N ARG A 190 1.05 -16.06 -18.39
CA ARG A 190 1.69 -17.37 -18.31
C ARG A 190 1.93 -17.76 -16.85
N ILE A 191 1.66 -19.01 -16.50
CA ILE A 191 1.94 -19.53 -15.16
C ILE A 191 3.44 -19.76 -14.97
N LYS A 192 4.06 -18.96 -14.09
CA LYS A 192 5.46 -19.03 -13.70
C LYS A 192 5.57 -19.71 -12.33
N TYR A 193 5.90 -21.00 -12.35
CA TYR A 193 6.04 -21.85 -11.18
C TYR A 193 7.10 -22.93 -11.45
N THR A 194 7.26 -23.91 -10.57
CA THR A 194 8.19 -25.02 -10.78
C THR A 194 7.71 -25.93 -11.92
N PRO A 195 8.57 -26.26 -12.92
CA PRO A 195 8.23 -27.24 -13.96
C PRO A 195 7.73 -28.57 -13.38
N GLY A 196 6.67 -29.12 -13.96
CA GLY A 196 5.99 -30.32 -13.46
C GLY A 196 4.96 -30.09 -12.35
N TYR A 197 4.90 -28.88 -11.77
CA TYR A 197 3.92 -28.52 -10.75
C TYR A 197 2.81 -27.62 -11.30
N SER A 198 1.77 -27.43 -10.46
CA SER A 198 0.63 -26.57 -10.74
C SER A 198 0.33 -25.64 -9.57
N ILE A 199 -0.29 -24.49 -9.86
CA ILE A 199 -0.84 -23.59 -8.85
C ILE A 199 -2.35 -23.79 -8.72
N ALA A 200 -2.90 -23.50 -7.53
CA ALA A 200 -4.34 -23.56 -7.28
C ALA A 200 -5.09 -22.36 -7.88
N VAL A 201 -6.30 -22.61 -8.36
CA VAL A 201 -7.28 -21.56 -8.72
C VAL A 201 -8.22 -21.37 -7.53
N TRP A 202 -8.49 -20.12 -7.18
CA TRP A 202 -9.28 -19.70 -6.03
C TRP A 202 -10.64 -19.15 -6.45
N ASN A 203 -11.65 -19.28 -5.58
CA ASN A 203 -12.99 -18.76 -5.87
C ASN A 203 -13.09 -17.22 -5.73
N SER A 204 -12.17 -16.61 -5.00
CA SER A 204 -12.12 -15.17 -4.72
C SER A 204 -10.65 -14.76 -4.51
N PRO A 205 -10.28 -13.49 -4.79
CA PRO A 205 -8.96 -12.95 -4.45
C PRO A 205 -8.91 -12.31 -3.05
N LEU A 206 -10.04 -12.25 -2.34
CA LEU A 206 -10.22 -11.53 -1.07
C LEU A 206 -10.31 -12.50 0.13
N ILE A 207 -10.63 -11.98 1.31
CA ILE A 207 -10.81 -12.79 2.54
C ILE A 207 -11.77 -13.97 2.32
N ASN A 208 -11.57 -15.06 3.08
CA ASN A 208 -12.36 -16.30 3.00
C ASN A 208 -12.30 -17.02 1.65
N GLN A 209 -11.33 -16.71 0.80
CA GLN A 209 -11.06 -17.47 -0.42
C GLN A 209 -10.85 -18.96 -0.14
N GLN A 210 -11.38 -19.80 -1.02
CA GLN A 210 -11.25 -21.25 -0.99
C GLN A 210 -10.62 -21.72 -2.31
N PRO A 211 -9.72 -22.72 -2.26
CA PRO A 211 -9.22 -23.33 -3.47
C PRO A 211 -10.37 -24.06 -4.17
N THR A 212 -10.47 -23.88 -5.48
CA THR A 212 -11.32 -24.69 -6.34
C THR A 212 -10.65 -26.03 -6.61
N ALA A 213 -11.35 -26.97 -7.25
CA ALA A 213 -10.75 -28.22 -7.72
C ALA A 213 -9.74 -28.01 -8.87
N LYS A 214 -9.73 -26.83 -9.51
CA LYS A 214 -8.90 -26.55 -10.69
C LYS A 214 -7.48 -26.14 -10.30
N LYS A 215 -6.51 -26.68 -11.03
CA LYS A 215 -5.08 -26.33 -10.91
C LYS A 215 -4.49 -26.04 -12.29
N LEU A 216 -3.56 -25.08 -12.37
CA LEU A 216 -2.94 -24.66 -13.62
C LEU A 216 -1.46 -25.03 -13.63
N LYS A 217 -1.04 -25.81 -14.62
CA LYS A 217 0.34 -26.26 -14.77
C LYS A 217 1.27 -25.10 -15.14
N HIS A 218 2.52 -25.17 -14.69
CA HIS A 218 3.58 -24.28 -15.16
C HIS A 218 3.63 -24.20 -16.69
N GLY A 219 3.87 -23.00 -17.22
CA GLY A 219 4.03 -22.72 -18.64
C GLY A 219 2.73 -22.52 -19.41
N THR A 220 1.58 -22.89 -18.83
CA THR A 220 0.26 -22.68 -19.46
C THR A 220 -0.11 -21.19 -19.52
N VAL A 221 -0.83 -20.79 -20.57
CA VAL A 221 -1.24 -19.41 -20.83
C VAL A 221 -2.75 -19.28 -20.70
N TRP A 222 -3.22 -18.22 -20.05
CA TRP A 222 -4.64 -18.00 -19.75
C TRP A 222 -5.05 -16.56 -20.02
N LYS A 223 -6.20 -16.38 -20.65
CA LYS A 223 -6.85 -15.07 -20.78
C LYS A 223 -7.27 -14.55 -19.41
N THR A 224 -7.03 -13.28 -19.15
CA THR A 224 -7.53 -12.59 -17.97
C THR A 224 -8.76 -11.74 -18.33
N PHE A 225 -9.57 -11.43 -17.31
CA PHE A 225 -10.76 -10.58 -17.46
C PHE A 225 -10.79 -9.40 -16.48
N LYS A 226 -10.11 -9.53 -15.33
CA LYS A 226 -10.01 -8.51 -14.28
C LYS A 226 -8.68 -8.66 -13.55
N MET A 227 -8.14 -7.55 -13.05
CA MET A 227 -7.04 -7.54 -12.10
C MET A 227 -7.51 -6.88 -10.81
N VAL A 228 -7.27 -7.52 -9.67
CA VAL A 228 -7.61 -7.00 -8.35
C VAL A 228 -6.36 -6.96 -7.49
N GLU A 229 -6.08 -5.81 -6.87
CA GLU A 229 -5.11 -5.75 -5.79
C GLU A 229 -5.82 -5.96 -4.46
N TYR A 230 -5.30 -6.91 -3.70
CA TYR A 230 -5.75 -7.20 -2.35
C TYR A 230 -4.56 -7.60 -1.48
N ASN A 231 -4.42 -6.96 -0.32
CA ASN A 231 -3.34 -7.22 0.63
C ASN A 231 -1.95 -7.23 -0.05
N ASN A 232 -1.66 -6.17 -0.82
CA ASN A 232 -0.43 -5.95 -1.57
C ASN A 232 -0.08 -7.06 -2.58
N THR A 233 -1.08 -7.81 -3.03
CA THR A 233 -0.94 -8.87 -4.02
C THR A 233 -1.91 -8.64 -5.16
N TYR A 234 -1.42 -8.73 -6.39
CA TYR A 234 -2.29 -8.75 -7.58
C TYR A 234 -2.88 -10.13 -7.80
N TRP A 235 -4.15 -10.15 -8.15
CA TRP A 235 -4.91 -11.33 -8.51
C TRP A 235 -5.53 -11.15 -9.88
N TYR A 236 -5.48 -12.20 -10.69
CA TYR A 236 -6.04 -12.19 -12.04
C TYR A 236 -7.29 -13.07 -12.11
N ASN A 237 -8.37 -12.53 -12.66
CA ASN A 237 -9.59 -13.28 -12.93
C ASN A 237 -9.50 -14.02 -14.26
N LEU A 238 -9.85 -15.31 -14.23
CA LEU A 238 -9.86 -16.19 -15.41
C LEU A 238 -11.27 -16.48 -15.94
N GLY A 239 -12.27 -15.72 -15.48
CA GLY A 239 -13.68 -15.87 -15.81
C GLY A 239 -14.49 -16.49 -14.67
N GLY A 240 -15.63 -15.84 -14.34
CA GLY A 240 -16.47 -16.23 -13.20
C GLY A 240 -15.72 -16.11 -11.87
N ASN A 241 -15.96 -17.03 -10.95
CA ASN A 241 -15.30 -17.09 -9.64
C ASN A 241 -14.00 -17.90 -9.73
N GLN A 242 -13.08 -17.48 -10.61
CA GLN A 242 -11.78 -18.12 -10.79
C GLN A 242 -10.68 -17.07 -10.75
N TRP A 243 -9.84 -17.16 -9.73
CA TRP A 243 -8.79 -16.20 -9.44
C TRP A 243 -7.47 -16.91 -9.20
N ILE A 244 -6.37 -16.30 -9.65
CA ILE A 244 -5.04 -16.82 -9.45
C ILE A 244 -4.13 -15.71 -8.95
N ASN A 245 -3.19 -16.07 -8.08
CA ASN A 245 -2.26 -15.14 -7.48
C ASN A 245 -1.19 -14.74 -8.49
N GLY A 246 -1.08 -13.44 -8.76
CA GLY A 246 -0.19 -12.87 -9.75
C GLY A 246 1.30 -13.08 -9.47
N LYS A 247 1.68 -13.39 -8.22
CA LYS A 247 3.06 -13.76 -7.85
C LYS A 247 3.59 -14.95 -8.67
N TYR A 248 2.69 -15.83 -9.13
CA TYR A 248 3.05 -17.02 -9.90
C TYR A 248 2.79 -16.85 -11.40
N THR A 249 2.86 -15.61 -11.89
CA THR A 249 2.52 -15.28 -13.26
C THR A 249 3.47 -14.25 -13.85
N GLU A 250 3.47 -14.20 -15.18
CA GLU A 250 4.03 -13.12 -15.99
C GLU A 250 3.10 -12.86 -17.18
N PHE A 251 3.11 -11.65 -17.73
CA PHE A 251 2.34 -11.37 -18.95
C PHE A 251 2.89 -12.20 -20.11
N ALA A 252 1.99 -12.81 -20.87
CA ALA A 252 2.35 -13.53 -22.07
C ALA A 252 2.37 -12.55 -23.24
N ASN A 253 3.58 -12.17 -23.67
CA ASN A 253 3.81 -11.42 -24.91
C ASN A 253 3.49 -12.27 -26.15
#